data_AF-A0A9E8SCV4-F1
#
_entry.id   AF-A0A9E8SCV4-F1
#
_cell.length_a   1.000
_cell.length_b   1.000
_cell.length_c   1.000
_cell.angle_alpha   90.00
_cell.angle_beta   90.00
_cell.angle_gamma   90.00
#
_symmetry.space_group_name_H-M   'P 1'
#
loop_
_entity.id
_entity.type
_entity.pdbx_description
1 polymer ?
#
loop_
_entity_poly.entity_id
_entity_poly.type
_entity_poly.pdbx_seq_one_letter_code
_entity_poly.pdbx_strand_id
1 'polypeptide(L)'
;MKNFSQIFLVFVVVFAIHTTHAQVGINTDSPHASSILDIESSNKGVLLPRMTTLEIGAIPNPANGLLIYNIDTNNFIYNTGSSIVPAWSSINKNVTVSTDSDNQITTGTDGGAYLNRGIHMGKFTIYGTGTLNVSGLPFEPSQIKFTAYANVETYNLNSDNGLGNNNNTIANAFGSMSGYATNYSSALSQQVIYVGGSGRSINDISEICF
;
A
#
# COMPACT_ATOMS: atom_id res chain seq x y z
N MET A 1 -62.70 33.73 25.64
CA MET A 1 -62.36 32.29 25.43
C MET A 1 -61.91 31.97 24.00
N LYS A 2 -62.50 32.58 22.94
CA LYS A 2 -62.12 32.31 21.53
C LYS A 2 -60.63 32.54 21.20
N ASN A 3 -60.03 33.60 21.75
CA ASN A 3 -58.63 33.97 21.45
C ASN A 3 -57.60 33.00 22.09
N PHE A 4 -57.95 32.37 23.22
CA PHE A 4 -57.03 31.46 23.93
C PHE A 4 -56.89 30.11 23.20
N SER A 5 -58.00 29.61 22.63
CA SER A 5 -58.00 28.40 21.80
C SER A 5 -57.21 28.58 20.50
N GLN A 6 -57.28 29.78 19.88
CA GLN A 6 -56.51 30.08 18.68
C GLN A 6 -55.00 30.20 18.97
N ILE A 7 -54.61 30.84 20.07
CA ILE A 7 -53.20 30.94 20.48
C ILE A 7 -52.62 29.55 20.79
N PHE A 8 -53.39 28.70 21.47
CA PHE A 8 -52.98 27.32 21.74
C PHE A 8 -52.78 26.51 20.45
N LEU A 9 -53.68 26.64 19.48
CA LEU A 9 -53.58 25.97 18.19
C LEU A 9 -52.33 26.42 17.41
N VAL A 10 -52.02 27.71 17.41
CA VAL A 10 -50.79 28.24 16.78
C VAL A 10 -49.55 27.66 17.44
N PHE A 11 -49.52 27.57 18.77
CA PHE A 11 -48.39 26.98 19.49
C PHE A 11 -48.19 25.49 19.15
N VAL A 12 -49.28 24.73 19.03
CA VAL A 12 -49.25 23.30 18.63
C VAL A 12 -48.76 23.14 17.19
N VAL A 13 -49.23 23.99 16.26
CA VAL A 13 -48.79 23.94 14.86
C VAL A 13 -47.31 24.32 14.70
N VAL A 14 -46.82 25.33 15.44
CA VAL A 14 -45.40 25.74 15.42
C VAL A 14 -44.47 24.66 15.99
N PHE A 15 -44.92 23.91 17.00
CA PHE A 15 -44.18 22.76 17.53
C PHE A 15 -44.22 21.55 16.59
N ALA A 16 -45.33 21.33 15.87
CA ALA A 16 -45.50 20.18 14.97
C ALA A 16 -44.68 20.27 13.66
N ILE A 17 -44.23 21.47 13.27
CA ILE A 17 -43.41 21.69 12.06
C ILE A 17 -41.90 21.62 12.30
N HIS A 18 -41.43 21.43 13.54
CA HIS A 18 -40.01 21.27 13.82
C HIS A 18 -39.58 19.80 13.60
N THR A 19 -38.88 19.52 12.51
CA THR A 19 -38.14 18.27 12.33
C THR A 19 -36.78 18.38 13.03
N THR A 20 -36.63 17.70 14.16
CA THR A 20 -35.33 17.56 14.83
C THR A 20 -34.46 16.58 14.05
N HIS A 21 -33.39 17.06 13.40
CA HIS A 21 -32.39 16.20 12.77
C HIS A 21 -31.39 15.70 13.84
N ALA A 22 -31.13 14.39 13.91
CA ALA A 22 -30.19 13.79 14.86
C ALA A 22 -28.72 13.80 14.37
N GLN A 23 -28.35 14.81 13.58
CA GLN A 23 -27.00 14.97 13.02
C GLN A 23 -26.08 15.69 14.01
N VAL A 24 -24.83 15.24 14.09
CA VAL A 24 -23.80 15.86 14.93
C VAL A 24 -22.99 16.83 14.07
N GLY A 25 -23.18 18.13 14.29
CA GLY A 25 -22.30 19.17 13.77
C GLY A 25 -21.22 19.51 14.78
N ILE A 26 -19.95 19.57 14.36
CA ILE A 26 -18.86 20.13 15.15
C ILE A 26 -18.35 21.35 14.40
N ASN A 27 -18.53 22.53 15.03
CA ASN A 27 -18.15 23.83 14.48
C ASN A 27 -18.90 24.18 13.16
N THR A 28 -20.11 23.63 12.98
CA THR A 28 -21.08 24.00 11.94
C THR A 28 -22.50 23.89 12.50
N ASP A 29 -23.33 24.89 12.24
CA ASP A 29 -24.76 24.91 12.64
C ASP A 29 -25.67 24.32 11.57
N SER A 30 -25.12 24.05 10.38
CA SER A 30 -25.85 23.45 9.26
C SER A 30 -25.07 22.28 8.67
N PRO A 31 -24.97 21.14 9.40
CA PRO A 31 -24.36 19.93 8.87
C PRO A 31 -24.96 19.53 7.53
N HIS A 32 -24.14 18.99 6.64
CA HIS A 32 -24.57 18.54 5.33
C HIS A 32 -25.65 17.46 5.46
N ALA A 33 -26.75 17.57 4.70
CA ALA A 33 -27.92 16.72 4.83
C ALA A 33 -27.66 15.21 4.58
N SER A 34 -26.54 14.87 3.93
CA SER A 34 -26.10 13.49 3.70
C SER A 34 -25.11 12.97 4.75
N SER A 35 -24.90 13.68 5.86
CA SER A 35 -23.91 13.35 6.89
C SER A 35 -24.58 13.12 8.25
N ILE A 36 -24.11 12.11 8.99
CA ILE A 36 -24.49 11.93 10.40
C ILE A 36 -23.55 12.70 11.35
N LEU A 37 -22.33 12.98 10.88
CA LEU A 37 -21.29 13.77 11.53
C LEU A 37 -20.67 14.69 10.49
N ASP A 38 -20.73 16.00 10.73
CA ASP A 38 -20.08 17.03 9.91
C ASP A 38 -19.15 17.88 10.78
N ILE A 39 -17.92 18.09 10.32
CA ILE A 39 -16.87 18.76 11.08
C ILE A 39 -16.20 19.79 10.18
N GLU A 40 -16.37 21.06 10.50
CA GLU A 40 -15.75 22.16 9.76
C GLU A 40 -14.63 22.80 10.57
N SER A 41 -13.46 22.99 9.95
CA SER A 41 -12.37 23.78 10.51
C SER A 41 -11.44 24.27 9.41
N SER A 42 -10.93 25.49 9.55
CA SER A 42 -9.91 26.04 8.65
C SER A 42 -8.48 25.71 9.07
N ASN A 43 -8.27 25.19 10.29
CA ASN A 43 -6.93 24.99 10.86
C ASN A 43 -6.76 23.77 11.77
N LYS A 44 -7.79 22.92 11.91
CA LYS A 44 -7.73 21.66 12.69
C LYS A 44 -8.17 20.49 11.85
N GLY A 45 -7.70 19.29 12.20
CA GLY A 45 -8.14 18.02 11.62
C GLY A 45 -8.82 17.13 12.66
N VAL A 46 -9.18 15.92 12.23
CA VAL A 46 -9.78 14.89 13.10
C VAL A 46 -8.70 13.88 13.48
N LEU A 47 -8.50 13.69 14.79
CA LEU A 47 -7.70 12.58 15.31
C LEU A 47 -8.61 11.36 15.51
N LEU A 48 -8.41 10.35 14.69
CA LEU A 48 -9.00 9.03 14.85
C LEU A 48 -8.29 8.26 15.99
N PRO A 49 -8.89 7.18 16.55
CA PRO A 49 -8.22 6.33 17.53
C PRO A 49 -6.83 5.91 17.03
N ARG A 50 -5.81 6.10 17.87
CA ARG A 50 -4.42 5.74 17.59
C ARG A 50 -4.04 4.55 18.46
N MET A 51 -3.69 3.43 17.84
CA MET A 51 -3.51 2.15 18.52
C MET A 51 -2.32 1.40 17.94
N THR A 52 -1.61 0.64 18.77
CA THR A 52 -0.63 -0.37 18.33
C THR A 52 -1.34 -1.55 17.65
N THR A 53 -0.59 -2.33 16.90
CA THR A 53 -1.08 -3.56 16.24
C THR A 53 -1.62 -4.55 17.27
N LEU A 54 -1.00 -4.62 18.45
CA LEU A 54 -1.46 -5.46 19.56
C LEU A 54 -2.83 -5.00 20.09
N GLU A 55 -2.99 -3.70 20.32
CA GLU A 55 -4.25 -3.13 20.81
C GLU A 55 -5.38 -3.28 19.78
N ILE A 56 -5.07 -3.12 18.48
CA ILE A 56 -6.03 -3.34 17.39
C ILE A 56 -6.52 -4.80 17.38
N GLY A 57 -5.61 -5.75 17.57
CA GLY A 57 -5.93 -7.18 17.66
C GLY A 57 -6.77 -7.54 18.90
N ALA A 58 -6.77 -6.70 19.93
CA ALA A 58 -7.52 -6.89 21.17
C ALA A 58 -8.94 -6.27 21.15
N ILE A 59 -9.33 -5.58 20.07
CA ILE A 59 -10.66 -4.96 19.98
C ILE A 59 -11.72 -6.07 19.93
N PRO A 60 -12.66 -6.14 20.89
CA PRO A 60 -13.72 -7.13 20.86
C PRO A 60 -14.78 -6.75 19.82
N ASN A 61 -15.11 -7.68 18.93
CA ASN A 61 -16.18 -7.54 17.93
C ASN A 61 -16.12 -6.23 17.11
N PRO A 62 -14.97 -5.88 16.46
CA PRO A 62 -14.85 -4.62 15.74
C PRO A 62 -15.88 -4.54 14.60
N ALA A 63 -16.52 -3.39 14.41
CA ALA A 63 -17.46 -3.20 13.30
C ALA A 63 -16.74 -3.33 11.95
N ASN A 64 -17.45 -3.82 10.93
CA ASN A 64 -16.99 -3.67 9.55
C ASN A 64 -16.88 -2.17 9.24
N GLY A 65 -15.79 -1.76 8.59
CA GLY A 65 -15.50 -0.35 8.29
C GLY A 65 -14.93 0.45 9.47
N LEU A 66 -14.69 -0.15 10.64
CA LEU A 66 -14.08 0.54 11.78
C LEU A 66 -12.69 1.08 11.40
N LEU A 67 -12.51 2.40 11.42
CA LEU A 67 -11.30 3.10 10.97
C LEU A 67 -10.42 3.52 12.16
N ILE A 68 -9.12 3.17 12.09
CA ILE A 68 -8.14 3.38 13.16
C ILE A 68 -6.80 3.81 12.53
N TYR A 69 -6.02 4.62 13.23
CA TYR A 69 -4.63 4.88 12.87
C TYR A 69 -3.69 3.93 13.64
N ASN A 70 -2.99 3.04 12.92
CA ASN A 70 -2.02 2.12 13.51
C ASN A 70 -0.67 2.83 13.68
N ILE A 71 -0.20 2.98 14.92
CA ILE A 71 1.03 3.71 15.25
C ILE A 71 2.32 2.91 15.01
N ASP A 72 2.26 1.58 14.96
CA ASP A 72 3.44 0.76 14.65
C ASP A 72 3.77 0.80 13.15
N THR A 73 2.72 0.84 12.32
CA THR A 73 2.84 0.81 10.85
C THR A 73 2.68 2.18 10.20
N ASN A 74 2.34 3.23 10.97
CA ASN A 74 2.06 4.58 10.48
C ASN A 74 1.03 4.64 9.34
N ASN A 75 -0.07 3.89 9.47
CA ASN A 75 -1.10 3.77 8.44
C ASN A 75 -2.51 3.86 9.01
N PHE A 76 -3.42 4.46 8.24
CA PHE A 76 -4.86 4.30 8.46
C PHE A 76 -5.29 2.91 8.02
N ILE A 77 -5.90 2.17 8.94
CA ILE A 77 -6.42 0.81 8.72
C ILE A 77 -7.91 0.75 9.02
N TYR A 78 -8.61 -0.17 8.36
CA TYR A 78 -10.00 -0.44 8.63
C TYR A 78 -10.30 -1.93 8.60
N ASN A 79 -11.34 -2.33 9.33
CA ASN A 79 -11.81 -3.71 9.31
C ASN A 79 -12.61 -3.98 8.03
N THR A 80 -12.07 -4.76 7.10
CA THR A 80 -12.77 -5.28 5.91
C THR A 80 -13.57 -6.55 6.21
N GLY A 81 -13.29 -7.21 7.33
CA GLY A 81 -13.94 -8.43 7.77
C GLY A 81 -15.25 -8.20 8.52
N SER A 82 -15.82 -9.28 9.04
CA SER A 82 -16.99 -9.20 9.92
C SER A 82 -16.56 -8.91 11.37
N SER A 83 -17.53 -8.63 12.25
CA SER A 83 -17.22 -8.46 13.68
C SER A 83 -16.78 -9.76 14.36
N ILE A 84 -17.11 -10.93 13.81
CA ILE A 84 -16.71 -12.23 14.34
C ILE A 84 -15.32 -12.63 13.82
N VAL A 85 -15.05 -12.31 12.55
CA VAL A 85 -13.77 -12.60 11.87
C VAL A 85 -13.25 -11.29 11.28
N PRO A 86 -12.56 -10.46 12.07
CA PRO A 86 -12.01 -9.22 11.59
C PRO A 86 -10.85 -9.45 10.62
N ALA A 87 -10.75 -8.59 9.63
CA ALA A 87 -9.64 -8.54 8.69
C ALA A 87 -9.21 -7.08 8.54
N TRP A 88 -7.99 -6.76 8.93
CA TRP A 88 -7.50 -5.37 8.93
C TRP A 88 -6.75 -5.07 7.63
N SER A 89 -7.13 -3.97 6.97
CA SER A 89 -6.49 -3.51 5.74
C SER A 89 -6.20 -2.02 5.79
N SER A 90 -5.06 -1.60 5.21
CA SER A 90 -4.71 -0.18 5.08
C SER A 90 -5.50 0.49 3.95
N ILE A 91 -5.85 1.78 4.10
CA ILE A 91 -6.54 2.57 3.06
C ILE A 91 -5.67 2.77 1.82
N ASN A 92 -4.36 2.97 2.00
CA ASN A 92 -3.40 3.21 0.91
C ASN A 92 -2.51 2.00 0.63
N LYS A 93 -3.06 0.78 0.73
CA LYS A 93 -2.28 -0.41 0.39
C LYS A 93 -1.99 -0.36 -1.12
N ASN A 94 -0.74 -0.06 -1.50
CA ASN A 94 -0.25 -0.43 -2.82
C ASN A 94 -0.53 -1.92 -2.98
N VAL A 95 -1.26 -2.30 -4.03
CA VAL A 95 -1.57 -3.71 -4.29
C VAL A 95 -0.25 -4.40 -4.62
N THR A 96 0.37 -5.02 -3.61
CA THR A 96 1.49 -5.91 -3.81
C THR A 96 0.94 -7.17 -4.46
N VAL A 97 1.31 -7.39 -5.73
CA VAL A 97 0.83 -8.53 -6.52
C VAL A 97 1.73 -9.77 -6.39
N SER A 98 2.72 -9.72 -5.49
CA SER A 98 3.56 -10.86 -5.09
C SER A 98 3.71 -10.89 -3.58
N THR A 99 3.66 -12.08 -2.98
CA THR A 99 3.83 -12.30 -1.52
C THR A 99 5.24 -12.71 -1.12
N ASP A 100 6.13 -12.92 -2.09
CA ASP A 100 7.53 -13.24 -1.82
C ASP A 100 8.25 -12.04 -1.16
N SER A 101 9.01 -12.29 -0.08
CA SER A 101 9.49 -11.25 0.85
C SER A 101 10.37 -10.18 0.19
N ASP A 102 11.05 -10.55 -0.89
CA ASP A 102 11.97 -9.68 -1.63
C ASP A 102 11.41 -9.22 -2.98
N ASN A 103 10.17 -9.61 -3.32
CA ASN A 103 9.56 -9.30 -4.61
C ASN A 103 8.50 -8.20 -4.46
N GLN A 104 8.90 -6.97 -4.72
CA GLN A 104 7.99 -5.83 -4.72
C GLN A 104 7.46 -5.59 -6.12
N ILE A 105 6.47 -6.37 -6.55
CA ILE A 105 5.71 -6.07 -7.78
C ILE A 105 4.48 -5.26 -7.40
N THR A 106 4.34 -4.10 -8.02
CA THR A 106 3.21 -3.19 -7.87
C THR A 106 2.48 -3.03 -9.20
N THR A 107 1.19 -2.73 -9.12
CA THR A 107 0.42 -2.29 -10.27
C THR A 107 0.78 -0.84 -10.60
N GLY A 108 1.25 -0.56 -11.83
CA GLY A 108 1.43 0.81 -12.30
C GLY A 108 0.08 1.42 -12.70
N THR A 109 -0.19 2.65 -12.28
CA THR A 109 -1.37 3.42 -12.72
C THR A 109 -0.96 4.33 -13.87
N ASP A 110 -1.18 3.91 -15.12
CA ASP A 110 -1.00 4.80 -16.27
C ASP A 110 -2.27 5.66 -16.46
N GLY A 111 -2.46 6.64 -15.59
CA GLY A 111 -3.44 7.72 -15.82
C GLY A 111 -4.92 7.33 -15.85
N GLY A 112 -5.35 6.27 -15.17
CA GLY A 112 -6.77 6.06 -14.85
C GLY A 112 -7.65 5.40 -15.92
N ALA A 113 -7.08 4.74 -16.92
CA ALA A 113 -7.84 3.82 -17.78
C ALA A 113 -7.57 2.36 -17.38
N TYR A 114 -8.48 1.74 -16.63
CA TYR A 114 -8.48 0.29 -16.40
C TYR A 114 -8.81 -0.44 -17.70
N LEU A 115 -7.81 -0.61 -18.56
CA LEU A 115 -7.82 -1.65 -19.58
C LEU A 115 -7.12 -2.86 -18.96
N ASN A 116 -7.73 -4.04 -19.10
CA ASN A 116 -7.32 -5.34 -18.56
C ASN A 116 -5.89 -5.84 -18.94
N ARG A 117 -4.98 -4.94 -19.35
CA ARG A 117 -3.54 -5.18 -19.57
C ARG A 117 -2.75 -4.30 -18.60
N GLY A 118 -2.69 -4.71 -17.35
CA GLY A 118 -1.86 -4.04 -16.34
C GLY A 118 -0.38 -4.26 -16.64
N ILE A 119 0.37 -3.17 -16.81
CA ILE A 119 1.83 -3.22 -16.71
C ILE A 119 2.15 -3.31 -15.23
N HIS A 120 2.84 -4.38 -14.86
CA HIS A 120 3.31 -4.60 -13.49
C HIS A 120 4.79 -4.28 -13.45
N MET A 121 5.19 -3.43 -12.52
CA MET A 121 6.57 -3.02 -12.33
C MET A 121 7.01 -3.53 -10.98
N GLY A 122 8.27 -3.94 -10.89
CA GLY A 122 8.79 -4.42 -9.63
C GLY A 122 10.25 -4.79 -9.70
N LYS A 123 10.74 -5.28 -8.58
CA LYS A 123 12.13 -5.70 -8.40
C LYS A 123 12.17 -6.96 -7.55
N PHE A 124 13.17 -7.79 -7.80
CA PHE A 124 13.48 -8.98 -7.03
C PHE A 124 15.00 -9.13 -6.97
N THR A 125 15.50 -9.67 -5.86
CA THR A 125 16.93 -9.99 -5.69
C THR A 125 17.16 -11.47 -5.98
N ILE A 126 18.26 -11.79 -6.67
CA ILE A 126 18.64 -13.17 -6.99
C ILE A 126 19.76 -13.59 -6.03
N TYR A 127 19.46 -14.49 -5.09
CA TYR A 127 20.41 -14.96 -4.07
C TYR A 127 21.16 -16.26 -4.43
N GLY A 128 20.86 -16.86 -5.59
CA GLY A 128 21.41 -18.15 -5.97
C GLY A 128 21.47 -18.37 -7.47
N THR A 129 22.25 -19.37 -7.88
CA THR A 129 22.32 -19.81 -9.28
C THR A 129 21.21 -20.81 -9.60
N GLY A 130 20.86 -20.92 -10.88
CA GLY A 130 19.84 -21.86 -11.36
C GLY A 130 18.47 -21.22 -11.56
N THR A 131 17.45 -22.06 -11.70
CA THR A 131 16.07 -21.63 -11.95
C THR A 131 15.40 -21.15 -10.66
N LEU A 132 14.92 -19.91 -10.65
CA LEU A 132 14.10 -19.36 -9.59
C LEU A 132 12.64 -19.28 -10.05
N ASN A 133 11.73 -19.84 -9.24
CA ASN A 133 10.30 -19.84 -9.54
C ASN A 133 9.62 -18.67 -8.82
N VAL A 134 9.17 -17.68 -9.57
CA VAL A 134 8.29 -16.63 -9.04
C VAL A 134 6.86 -17.15 -9.05
N SER A 135 6.25 -17.29 -7.88
CA SER A 135 4.90 -17.83 -7.70
C SER A 135 3.99 -16.85 -6.95
N GLY A 136 2.67 -17.12 -6.90
CA GLY A 136 1.71 -16.27 -6.19
C GLY A 136 1.28 -15.00 -6.92
N LEU A 137 1.63 -14.85 -8.19
CA LEU A 137 1.14 -13.74 -9.02
C LEU A 137 -0.35 -13.96 -9.36
N PRO A 138 -1.21 -12.92 -9.24
CA PRO A 138 -2.62 -13.00 -9.63
C PRO A 138 -2.81 -12.90 -11.16
N PHE A 139 -1.73 -13.00 -11.94
CA PHE A 139 -1.71 -12.91 -13.39
C PHE A 139 -0.63 -13.82 -13.98
N GLU A 140 -0.82 -14.23 -15.24
CA GLU A 140 0.21 -14.88 -16.03
C GLU A 140 0.86 -13.84 -16.97
N PRO A 141 2.18 -13.58 -16.86
CA PRO A 141 2.83 -12.57 -17.69
C PRO A 141 2.93 -13.03 -19.15
N SER A 142 2.34 -12.27 -20.08
CA SER A 142 2.54 -12.47 -21.52
C SER A 142 3.88 -11.89 -22.02
N GLN A 143 4.47 -10.97 -21.26
CA GLN A 143 5.79 -10.39 -21.52
C GLN A 143 6.46 -9.97 -20.21
N ILE A 144 7.76 -10.20 -20.12
CA ILE A 144 8.66 -9.71 -19.07
C ILE A 144 9.75 -8.90 -19.76
N LYS A 145 10.04 -7.70 -19.27
CA LYS A 145 11.22 -6.91 -19.61
C LYS A 145 11.94 -6.60 -18.31
N PHE A 146 13.26 -6.76 -18.29
CA PHE A 146 14.03 -6.57 -17.07
C PHE A 146 15.41 -6.00 -17.36
N THR A 147 15.93 -5.30 -16.35
CA THR A 147 17.35 -4.96 -16.21
C THR A 147 17.81 -5.54 -14.89
N ALA A 148 18.91 -6.26 -14.88
CA ALA A 148 19.52 -6.78 -13.65
C ALA A 148 20.97 -6.33 -13.56
N TYR A 149 21.42 -6.14 -12.33
CA TYR A 149 22.77 -5.68 -11.98
C TYR A 149 23.41 -6.73 -11.09
N ALA A 150 24.72 -6.94 -11.27
CA ALA A 150 25.47 -7.83 -10.38
C ALA A 150 25.70 -7.16 -9.01
N ASN A 151 25.85 -7.98 -7.96
CA ASN A 151 26.24 -7.59 -6.60
C ASN A 151 25.33 -6.59 -5.89
N VAL A 152 24.02 -6.79 -6.00
CA VAL A 152 23.04 -6.03 -5.21
C VAL A 152 22.70 -6.84 -3.95
N GLU A 153 23.28 -6.48 -2.81
CA GLU A 153 23.08 -7.16 -1.52
C GLU A 153 21.78 -6.74 -0.83
N THR A 154 21.53 -5.43 -0.70
CA THR A 154 20.25 -4.90 -0.23
C THR A 154 20.01 -3.49 -0.74
N TYR A 155 18.74 -3.05 -0.76
CA TYR A 155 18.35 -1.74 -1.29
C TYR A 155 18.61 -0.57 -0.32
N ASN A 156 18.80 -0.83 0.97
CA ASN A 156 18.87 0.19 2.02
C ASN A 156 20.12 0.04 2.91
N LEU A 157 21.28 -0.27 2.34
CA LEU A 157 22.52 -0.29 3.13
C LEU A 157 23.07 1.13 3.29
N ASN A 158 23.03 1.67 4.51
CA ASN A 158 23.64 2.96 4.90
C ASN A 158 24.93 2.78 5.72
N SER A 159 25.39 1.54 5.91
CA SER A 159 26.65 1.28 6.60
C SER A 159 27.75 1.22 5.56
N ASP A 160 28.81 2.03 5.72
CA ASP A 160 30.06 1.69 5.06
C ASP A 160 30.48 0.30 5.53
N ASN A 161 30.93 -0.53 4.59
CA ASN A 161 31.56 -1.78 4.97
C ASN A 161 32.91 -1.38 5.57
N GLY A 162 32.99 -1.49 6.90
CA GLY A 162 34.14 -1.06 7.69
C GLY A 162 35.46 -1.50 7.07
N LEU A 163 36.40 -0.55 7.03
CA LEU A 163 37.74 -0.59 6.45
C LEU A 163 38.48 -1.93 6.70
N GLY A 164 38.26 -2.92 5.84
CA GLY A 164 39.06 -4.13 5.72
C GLY A 164 40.22 -3.94 4.75
N ASN A 165 41.32 -4.66 4.96
CA ASN A 165 42.47 -4.65 4.04
C ASN A 165 42.15 -5.35 2.70
N ASN A 166 42.87 -4.97 1.63
CA ASN A 166 42.71 -5.55 0.28
C ASN A 166 42.82 -7.08 0.32
N ASN A 167 41.69 -7.77 0.20
CA ASN A 167 41.60 -9.20 0.03
C ASN A 167 41.13 -9.53 -1.39
N ASN A 168 41.68 -10.56 -2.03
CA ASN A 168 41.38 -10.98 -3.40
C ASN A 168 40.77 -12.39 -3.48
N THR A 169 40.27 -12.93 -2.37
CA THR A 169 39.71 -14.29 -2.33
C THR A 169 38.29 -14.38 -2.86
N ILE A 170 37.54 -13.27 -2.91
CA ILE A 170 36.15 -13.25 -3.38
C ILE A 170 36.10 -13.04 -4.90
N ALA A 171 35.48 -13.98 -5.61
CA ALA A 171 35.12 -13.80 -7.01
C ALA A 171 33.98 -12.79 -7.13
N ASN A 172 34.17 -11.77 -7.96
CA ASN A 172 33.27 -10.64 -8.13
C ASN A 172 32.87 -10.55 -9.61
N ALA A 173 31.59 -10.33 -9.90
CA ALA A 173 31.11 -10.04 -11.25
C ALA A 173 30.57 -8.62 -11.28
N PHE A 174 30.96 -7.80 -12.25
CA PHE A 174 30.43 -6.45 -12.41
C PHE A 174 29.72 -6.32 -13.75
N GLY A 175 28.73 -5.45 -13.83
CA GLY A 175 28.01 -5.16 -15.06
C GLY A 175 26.51 -5.31 -14.90
N SER A 176 25.85 -5.34 -16.05
CA SER A 176 24.39 -5.38 -16.12
C SER A 176 23.93 -6.29 -17.25
N MET A 177 22.73 -6.82 -17.10
CA MET A 177 22.00 -7.48 -18.17
C MET A 177 20.68 -6.77 -18.42
N SER A 178 20.30 -6.70 -19.69
CA SER A 178 18.95 -6.31 -20.09
C SER A 178 18.39 -7.38 -20.99
N GLY A 179 17.12 -7.72 -20.79
CA GLY A 179 16.50 -8.82 -21.50
C GLY A 179 14.99 -8.75 -21.51
N TYR A 180 14.42 -9.67 -22.29
CA TYR A 180 12.98 -9.86 -22.35
C TYR A 180 12.62 -11.34 -22.51
N ALA A 181 11.41 -11.67 -22.11
CA ALA A 181 10.71 -12.90 -22.46
C ALA A 181 9.29 -12.52 -22.92
N THR A 182 8.81 -13.09 -24.02
CA THR A 182 7.45 -12.85 -24.54
C THR A 182 6.82 -14.18 -24.94
N ASN A 183 5.60 -14.40 -24.44
CA ASN A 183 4.78 -15.56 -24.74
C ASN A 183 3.78 -15.21 -25.85
N TYR A 184 3.96 -15.81 -27.03
CA TYR A 184 3.07 -15.65 -28.19
C TYR A 184 2.01 -16.76 -28.29
N SER A 185 1.66 -17.40 -27.17
CA SER A 185 0.69 -18.51 -27.04
C SER A 185 1.12 -19.83 -27.68
N SER A 186 1.94 -19.82 -28.73
CA SER A 186 2.48 -21.01 -29.40
C SER A 186 4.00 -21.17 -29.26
N ALA A 187 4.70 -20.12 -28.82
CA ALA A 187 6.15 -20.10 -28.65
C ALA A 187 6.58 -19.04 -27.63
N LEU A 188 7.66 -19.34 -26.92
CA LEU A 188 8.36 -18.39 -26.05
C LEU A 188 9.54 -17.79 -26.82
N SER A 189 9.57 -16.46 -26.94
CA SER A 189 10.73 -15.72 -27.45
C SER A 189 11.41 -15.03 -26.28
N GLN A 190 12.69 -15.32 -26.06
CA GLN A 190 13.48 -14.68 -25.01
C GLN A 190 14.86 -14.30 -25.53
N GLN A 191 15.36 -13.16 -25.09
CA GLN A 191 16.72 -12.72 -25.37
C GLN A 191 17.27 -11.99 -24.17
N VAL A 192 18.58 -12.09 -23.99
CA VAL A 192 19.29 -11.36 -22.96
C VAL A 192 20.65 -10.95 -23.47
N ILE A 193 21.05 -9.74 -23.14
CA ILE A 193 22.41 -9.25 -23.35
C ILE A 193 22.96 -8.93 -21.98
N TYR A 194 24.10 -9.54 -21.66
CA TYR A 194 24.90 -9.18 -20.50
C TYR A 194 26.13 -8.41 -20.98
N VAL A 195 26.36 -7.25 -20.38
CA VAL A 195 27.57 -6.46 -20.57
C VAL A 195 28.23 -6.34 -19.22
N GLY A 196 29.38 -6.98 -19.08
CA GLY A 196 30.09 -7.04 -17.83
C GLY A 196 31.32 -7.92 -17.91
N GLY A 197 31.93 -8.11 -16.74
CA GLY A 197 33.11 -8.94 -16.58
C GLY A 197 33.14 -9.56 -15.20
N SER A 198 34.12 -10.44 -15.00
CA SER A 198 34.40 -11.05 -13.71
C SER A 198 35.83 -10.75 -13.29
N GLY A 199 36.06 -10.59 -12.00
CA GLY A 199 37.36 -10.37 -11.40
C GLY A 199 37.40 -10.90 -9.97
N ARG A 200 38.48 -10.56 -9.27
CA ARG A 200 38.54 -10.70 -7.82
C ARG A 200 38.23 -9.36 -7.20
N SER A 201 37.39 -9.35 -6.18
CA SER A 201 37.10 -8.12 -5.45
C SER A 201 38.40 -7.57 -4.86
N ILE A 202 38.52 -6.24 -4.78
CA ILE A 202 39.56 -5.55 -4.01
C ILE A 202 38.84 -4.94 -2.81
N ASN A 203 39.23 -5.33 -1.59
CA ASN A 203 38.55 -4.99 -0.32
C ASN A 203 37.15 -5.59 -0.16
N ASP A 204 36.83 -6.68 -0.86
CA ASP A 204 35.49 -7.30 -0.79
C ASP A 204 34.34 -6.35 -1.17
N ILE A 205 34.64 -5.26 -1.89
CA ILE A 205 33.65 -4.30 -2.38
C ILE A 205 33.09 -4.79 -3.72
N SER A 206 31.86 -5.29 -3.71
CA SER A 206 31.14 -5.69 -4.91
C SER A 206 29.97 -4.74 -5.23
N GLU A 207 29.66 -3.78 -4.37
CA GLU A 207 28.34 -3.15 -4.27
C GLU A 207 28.02 -2.08 -5.33
N ILE A 208 26.75 -2.06 -5.77
CA ILE A 208 26.12 -0.96 -6.51
C ILE A 208 24.85 -0.55 -5.74
N CYS A 209 24.82 0.69 -5.22
CA CYS A 209 23.63 1.29 -4.60
C CYS A 209 22.74 1.95 -5.68
N PHE A 210 21.41 1.88 -5.48
CA PHE A 210 20.40 2.56 -6.29
C PHE A 210 19.54 3.49 -5.45
#